data_AF-A0A1J1E7R1-F1
#
_entry.id   AF-A0A1J1E7R1-F1
#
_cell.length_a   1.000
_cell.length_b   1.000
_cell.length_c   1.000
_cell.angle_alpha   90.00
_cell.angle_beta   90.00
_cell.angle_gamma   90.00
#
_symmetry.space_group_name_H-M   'P 1'
#
loop_
_entity.id
_entity.type
_entity.pdbx_description
1 polymer ?
#
loop_
_entity_poly.entity_id
_entity_poly.type
_entity_poly.pdbx_seq_one_letter_code
_entity_poly.pdbx_strand_id
1 'polypeptide(L)'
;MKSKILLFYILIFQIISFTSCTKEKKVEDTLDEVKNTSDIDSLLSFSLNFDSAKNKGLSKDIEGVIESTDSTRISFVLPYKKRELITKLVPTIKFIGKKIEPHPSKIKDFSSPVAFTITSEKGESKTYTVTVSVSKPISENKILSFSITKPNDVKAQILTTINEDSSSISISLTDLSYYDLEKIKNIVPSIRISEFASISENSKSIDLSIIPTGAVKYTVTAESGTSKDYTVNITHELKKFISKWKTTSSNEQIQLPIYTGGSYDFRVDWGDGTAEQKITSYDDYTKSHRYATPGEKTITITGKIEGFNFLKIPNSKDKILDISDWGDMKFGNYGWYFMRCEKLTSLPMETPNLDGVTNMQSMFYGATAFNGDISKWDVSKVTNMNSMFRKATAFNGDISKWDVSKVTNMQGMFDDATAFNQNIGSWNVSKVTNMSWMFSNATAFNQNIGTWKVDNVRDMAMMFKDATAFNQDLSKWKVDNVTDMSDMFYFATSFNSDISNWNVSNVTNMRWMFYGAKSFNSDISNWNVSNVTDMQWMFSSNTKLYKGLI
;
A
#
# COMPACT_ATOMS: atom_id res chain seq x y z
N MET A 1 -12.85 -23.00 17.50
CA MET A 1 -13.15 -24.39 17.09
C MET A 1 -12.17 -24.81 16.01
N LYS A 2 -11.85 -26.10 15.98
CA LYS A 2 -10.55 -26.71 15.63
C LYS A 2 -10.11 -26.57 14.16
N SER A 3 -8.80 -26.37 14.03
CA SER A 3 -7.92 -26.55 12.86
C SER A 3 -7.74 -28.02 12.46
N LYS A 4 -7.51 -28.29 11.16
CA LYS A 4 -6.78 -29.42 10.52
C LYS A 4 -6.92 -29.24 8.99
N ILE A 5 -5.94 -28.75 8.23
CA ILE A 5 -4.69 -29.38 7.73
C ILE A 5 -4.93 -30.77 7.13
N LEU A 6 -4.76 -30.90 5.81
CA LEU A 6 -4.06 -32.03 5.21
C LEU A 6 -3.49 -31.66 3.81
N LEU A 7 -2.17 -31.83 3.68
CA LEU A 7 -1.41 -31.76 2.43
C LEU A 7 -0.55 -33.04 2.36
N PHE A 8 -0.39 -33.55 1.14
CA PHE A 8 0.70 -34.39 0.57
C PHE A 8 0.77 -35.92 0.73
N TYR A 9 0.63 -36.58 -0.43
CA TYR A 9 1.53 -37.55 -1.11
C TYR A 9 2.41 -38.50 -0.27
N ILE A 10 2.43 -39.80 -0.65
CA ILE A 10 3.55 -40.49 -1.37
C ILE A 10 3.21 -41.99 -1.55
N LEU A 11 3.59 -42.48 -2.74
CA LEU A 11 3.74 -43.86 -3.23
C LEU A 11 4.39 -44.85 -2.21
N ILE A 12 4.12 -46.16 -2.33
CA ILE A 12 5.15 -47.22 -2.32
C ILE A 12 4.54 -48.54 -2.83
N PHE A 13 5.26 -49.15 -3.78
CA PHE A 13 5.15 -50.53 -4.28
C PHE A 13 6.30 -51.34 -3.64
N GLN A 14 6.05 -52.57 -3.17
CA GLN A 14 7.01 -53.69 -3.03
C GLN A 14 6.21 -54.94 -2.63
N ILE A 15 5.97 -55.89 -3.53
CA ILE A 15 6.72 -57.15 -3.76
C ILE A 15 7.09 -57.88 -2.46
N ILE A 16 6.39 -58.99 -2.19
CA ILE A 16 6.86 -60.12 -1.37
C ILE A 16 6.62 -61.39 -2.18
N SER A 17 7.67 -62.21 -2.27
CA SER A 17 7.74 -63.47 -3.00
C SER A 17 7.86 -64.64 -2.04
N PHE A 18 7.21 -65.76 -2.40
CA PHE A 18 7.41 -67.16 -1.95
C PHE A 18 7.11 -67.51 -0.48
N THR A 19 6.48 -68.65 -0.14
CA THR A 19 6.96 -70.01 -0.45
C THR A 19 5.89 -71.09 -0.22
N SER A 20 5.80 -72.04 -1.18
CA SER A 20 5.51 -73.49 -1.14
C SER A 20 4.82 -74.14 0.06
N CYS A 21 3.84 -75.04 -0.20
CA CYS A 21 3.99 -76.50 0.05
C CYS A 21 2.71 -77.27 -0.33
N THR A 22 2.79 -78.26 -1.23
CA THR A 22 1.93 -79.47 -1.14
C THR A 22 2.63 -80.70 -1.72
N LYS A 23 2.38 -81.82 -1.02
CA LYS A 23 3.07 -83.11 -0.98
C LYS A 23 2.85 -84.02 -2.19
N GLU A 24 3.84 -84.90 -2.37
CA GLU A 24 3.87 -86.10 -3.20
C GLU A 24 2.79 -87.15 -2.87
N LYS A 25 2.38 -87.90 -3.90
CA LYS A 25 2.05 -89.33 -3.81
C LYS A 25 2.44 -90.05 -5.12
N LYS A 26 3.24 -91.11 -5.00
CA LYS A 26 3.67 -92.08 -6.03
C LYS A 26 2.51 -92.98 -6.49
N VAL A 27 2.56 -93.52 -7.72
CA VAL A 27 2.92 -94.92 -8.05
C VAL A 27 2.64 -95.25 -9.54
N GLU A 28 3.71 -95.71 -10.21
CA GLU A 28 3.92 -96.72 -11.30
C GLU A 28 3.25 -96.71 -12.69
N ASP A 29 4.16 -96.94 -13.66
CA ASP A 29 4.12 -97.75 -14.90
C ASP A 29 3.21 -97.38 -16.08
N THR A 30 3.83 -96.90 -17.17
CA THR A 30 4.17 -97.71 -18.38
C THR A 30 4.73 -96.82 -19.51
N LEU A 31 5.63 -97.40 -20.31
CA LEU A 31 6.29 -96.78 -21.48
C LEU A 31 5.29 -96.47 -22.61
N ASP A 32 5.30 -95.23 -23.11
CA ASP A 32 5.74 -94.82 -24.47
C ASP A 32 5.24 -93.40 -24.79
N GLU A 33 5.87 -92.79 -25.81
CA GLU A 33 5.52 -91.51 -26.49
C GLU A 33 6.11 -90.20 -25.96
N VAL A 34 7.23 -89.81 -26.60
CA VAL A 34 7.55 -88.46 -27.11
C VAL A 34 6.86 -87.28 -26.41
N LYS A 35 7.56 -86.60 -25.51
CA LYS A 35 7.32 -85.18 -25.22
C LYS A 35 8.60 -84.36 -25.30
N ASN A 36 8.95 -84.07 -26.54
CA ASN A 36 9.57 -82.81 -26.92
C ASN A 36 8.65 -81.69 -26.38
N THR A 37 8.90 -81.21 -25.16
CA THR A 37 8.29 -79.99 -24.65
C THR A 37 9.36 -78.92 -24.70
N SER A 38 9.58 -78.39 -25.90
CA SER A 38 10.18 -77.08 -26.02
C SER A 38 9.18 -76.08 -25.47
N ASP A 39 9.31 -75.79 -24.18
CA ASP A 39 8.76 -74.54 -23.67
C ASP A 39 9.66 -73.42 -24.21
N ILE A 40 9.47 -73.13 -25.50
CA ILE A 40 10.27 -72.17 -26.28
C ILE A 40 10.28 -70.80 -25.61
N ASP A 41 9.25 -70.52 -24.82
CA ASP A 41 9.08 -69.30 -24.02
C ASP A 41 10.08 -69.20 -22.87
N SER A 42 10.50 -70.33 -22.28
CA SER A 42 11.52 -70.38 -21.22
C SER A 42 12.96 -70.34 -21.76
N LEU A 43 13.16 -70.68 -23.04
CA LEU A 43 14.47 -70.84 -23.68
C LEU A 43 14.90 -69.62 -24.50
N LEU A 44 13.95 -68.80 -24.98
CA LEU A 44 14.23 -67.62 -25.81
C LEU A 44 13.64 -66.37 -25.16
N SER A 45 14.49 -65.51 -24.59
CA SER A 45 14.08 -64.19 -24.08
C SER A 45 14.56 -63.06 -24.99
N PHE A 46 13.79 -61.98 -25.10
CA PHE A 46 14.16 -60.77 -25.83
C PHE A 46 13.82 -59.53 -24.99
N SER A 47 14.76 -58.59 -24.90
CA SER A 47 14.52 -57.26 -24.35
C SER A 47 15.21 -56.22 -25.22
N LEU A 48 14.52 -55.11 -25.41
CA LEU A 48 14.99 -53.96 -26.18
C LEU A 48 14.73 -52.71 -25.35
N ASN A 49 15.69 -51.78 -25.33
CA ASN A 49 15.53 -50.46 -24.75
C ASN A 49 16.14 -49.39 -25.66
N PHE A 50 15.64 -48.17 -25.59
CA PHE A 50 16.30 -47.02 -26.21
C PHE A 50 16.94 -46.14 -25.14
N ASP A 51 18.24 -46.35 -24.92
CA ASP A 51 18.99 -45.59 -23.93
C ASP A 51 19.24 -44.16 -24.42
N SER A 52 18.98 -43.19 -23.56
CA SER A 52 19.22 -41.76 -23.80
C SER A 52 20.69 -41.45 -24.09
N ALA A 53 21.62 -42.19 -23.48
CA ALA A 53 23.05 -42.05 -23.72
C ALA A 53 23.47 -42.39 -25.16
N LYS A 54 22.75 -43.31 -25.84
CA LYS A 54 23.03 -43.72 -27.22
C LYS A 54 22.20 -42.96 -28.26
N ASN A 55 21.12 -42.30 -27.82
CA ASN A 55 20.15 -41.64 -28.67
C ASN A 55 20.11 -40.14 -28.36
N LYS A 56 21.05 -39.40 -28.96
CA LYS A 56 21.21 -37.96 -28.74
C LYS A 56 19.88 -37.23 -29.01
N GLY A 57 19.34 -36.61 -27.97
CA GLY A 57 18.08 -35.87 -28.03
C GLY A 57 16.97 -36.47 -27.16
N LEU A 58 17.08 -37.72 -26.71
CA LEU A 58 16.23 -38.24 -25.64
C LEU A 58 16.68 -37.68 -24.28
N SER A 59 15.72 -37.23 -23.45
CA SER A 59 15.99 -36.71 -22.10
C SER A 59 16.02 -37.81 -21.03
N LYS A 60 15.48 -38.99 -21.34
CA LYS A 60 15.45 -40.19 -20.51
C LYS A 60 15.33 -41.42 -21.41
N ASP A 61 15.62 -42.59 -20.84
CA ASP A 61 15.47 -43.86 -21.56
C ASP A 61 13.99 -44.12 -21.88
N ILE A 62 13.75 -44.79 -23.01
CA ILE A 62 12.39 -45.20 -23.42
C ILE A 62 12.27 -46.70 -23.26
N GLU A 63 11.53 -47.09 -22.23
CA GLU A 63 11.22 -48.48 -21.92
C GLU A 63 10.08 -49.00 -22.80
N GLY A 64 10.18 -50.28 -23.16
CA GLY A 64 9.18 -50.97 -23.98
C GLY A 64 8.08 -51.56 -23.11
N VAL A 65 6.84 -51.44 -23.57
CA VAL A 65 5.68 -52.09 -22.96
C VAL A 65 5.39 -53.38 -23.73
N ILE A 66 5.42 -54.52 -23.04
CA ILE A 66 5.04 -55.81 -23.61
C ILE A 66 3.50 -55.87 -23.68
N GLU A 67 2.95 -56.26 -24.84
CA GLU A 67 1.50 -56.39 -24.99
C GLU A 67 0.97 -57.49 -24.06
N SER A 68 -0.06 -57.18 -23.27
CA SER A 68 -0.60 -58.11 -22.26
C SER A 68 -1.24 -59.37 -22.84
N THR A 69 -1.62 -59.32 -24.11
CA THR A 69 -2.24 -60.42 -24.86
C THR A 69 -1.25 -61.21 -25.71
N ASP A 70 -0.04 -60.68 -25.91
CA ASP A 70 1.01 -61.31 -26.73
C ASP A 70 2.41 -60.85 -26.26
N SER A 71 3.10 -61.73 -25.54
CA SER A 71 4.43 -61.47 -24.99
C SER A 71 5.52 -61.27 -26.06
N THR A 72 5.20 -61.54 -27.32
CA THR A 72 6.13 -61.35 -28.45
C THR A 72 6.05 -59.95 -29.05
N ARG A 73 5.09 -59.12 -28.64
CA ARG A 73 4.90 -57.77 -29.16
C ARG A 73 5.32 -56.74 -28.12
N ILE A 74 6.24 -55.86 -28.52
CA ILE A 74 6.79 -54.82 -27.64
C ILE A 74 6.58 -53.46 -28.29
N SER A 75 5.93 -52.56 -27.57
CA SER A 75 5.58 -51.23 -28.03
C SER A 75 6.38 -50.15 -27.29
N PHE A 76 6.90 -49.18 -28.04
CA PHE A 76 7.56 -48.00 -27.50
C PHE A 76 6.82 -46.74 -27.96
N VAL A 77 6.86 -45.69 -27.15
CA VAL A 77 6.26 -44.40 -27.48
C VAL A 77 7.33 -43.31 -27.41
N LEU A 78 7.67 -42.74 -28.57
CA LEU A 78 8.52 -41.57 -28.69
C LEU A 78 7.72 -40.29 -28.39
N PRO A 79 8.29 -39.33 -27.66
CA PRO A 79 7.71 -37.99 -27.55
C PRO A 79 7.57 -37.32 -28.93
N TYR A 80 6.50 -36.55 -29.15
CA TYR A 80 6.20 -35.90 -30.43
C TYR A 80 7.36 -35.03 -30.98
N LYS A 81 8.01 -34.24 -30.12
CA LYS A 81 9.19 -33.43 -30.47
C LYS A 81 10.43 -34.27 -30.86
N LYS A 82 10.40 -35.58 -30.66
CA LYS A 82 11.48 -36.53 -30.97
C LYS A 82 11.13 -37.50 -32.09
N ARG A 83 10.03 -37.26 -32.81
CA ARG A 83 9.59 -38.08 -33.97
C ARG A 83 10.66 -38.29 -35.03
N GLU A 84 11.55 -37.31 -35.24
CA GLU A 84 12.65 -37.43 -36.20
C GLU A 84 13.68 -38.49 -35.82
N LEU A 85 13.72 -38.90 -34.54
CA LEU A 85 14.60 -39.98 -34.10
C LEU A 85 14.12 -41.35 -34.58
N ILE A 86 12.85 -41.52 -34.97
CA ILE A 86 12.28 -42.83 -35.30
C ILE A 86 13.06 -43.56 -36.42
N THR A 87 13.73 -42.81 -37.30
CA THR A 87 14.56 -43.34 -38.40
C THR A 87 16.05 -43.48 -38.06
N LYS A 88 16.45 -43.12 -36.84
CA LYS A 88 17.85 -43.03 -36.38
C LYS A 88 18.05 -43.59 -34.96
N LEU A 89 17.09 -44.34 -34.43
CA LEU A 89 17.16 -44.92 -33.10
C LEU A 89 18.23 -46.01 -33.06
N VAL A 90 19.04 -46.00 -32.00
CA VAL A 90 20.02 -47.03 -31.70
C VAL A 90 19.49 -47.87 -30.53
N PRO A 91 18.97 -49.09 -30.79
CA PRO A 91 18.45 -49.95 -29.74
C PRO A 91 19.58 -50.60 -28.94
N THR A 92 19.37 -50.81 -27.66
CA THR A 92 20.14 -51.76 -26.84
C THR A 92 19.32 -53.03 -26.70
N ILE A 93 19.81 -54.11 -27.30
CA ILE A 93 19.11 -55.40 -27.34
C ILE A 93 19.86 -56.42 -26.48
N LYS A 94 19.12 -57.15 -25.64
CA LYS A 94 19.61 -58.37 -24.96
C LYS A 94 18.69 -59.53 -25.30
N PHE A 95 19.26 -60.68 -25.67
CA PHE A 95 18.49 -61.86 -26.01
C PHE A 95 19.18 -63.15 -25.55
N ILE A 96 18.39 -64.22 -25.37
CA ILE A 96 18.87 -65.58 -25.12
C ILE A 96 18.53 -66.42 -26.35
N GLY A 97 19.55 -66.97 -27.02
CA GLY A 97 19.42 -67.75 -28.25
C GLY A 97 20.74 -67.79 -29.03
N LYS A 98 20.83 -68.63 -30.06
CA LYS A 98 22.04 -68.78 -30.89
C LYS A 98 22.22 -67.63 -31.88
N LYS A 99 21.10 -67.13 -32.43
CA LYS A 99 21.10 -66.13 -33.51
C LYS A 99 19.86 -65.24 -33.39
N ILE A 100 20.02 -63.96 -33.71
CA ILE A 100 18.93 -63.00 -33.88
C ILE A 100 19.00 -62.40 -35.28
N GLU A 101 17.87 -62.36 -35.98
CA GLU A 101 17.74 -61.78 -37.32
C GLU A 101 16.56 -60.82 -37.40
N PRO A 102 16.72 -59.63 -38.01
CA PRO A 102 17.94 -59.05 -38.56
C PRO A 102 18.96 -58.67 -37.46
N HIS A 103 20.24 -58.57 -37.83
CA HIS A 103 21.29 -58.24 -36.86
C HIS A 103 21.04 -56.86 -36.22
N PRO A 104 21.00 -56.73 -34.88
CA PRO A 104 20.65 -55.49 -34.17
C PRO A 104 21.35 -54.22 -34.63
N SER A 105 22.65 -54.30 -34.93
CA SER A 105 23.46 -53.13 -35.36
C SER A 105 23.07 -52.54 -36.73
N LYS A 106 22.26 -53.26 -37.51
CA LYS A 106 21.80 -52.82 -38.83
C LYS A 106 20.44 -52.13 -38.78
N ILE A 107 19.73 -52.20 -37.66
CA ILE A 107 18.42 -51.58 -37.51
C ILE A 107 18.59 -50.23 -36.83
N LYS A 108 18.21 -49.18 -37.56
CA LYS A 108 18.14 -47.81 -37.06
C LYS A 108 16.79 -47.14 -37.30
N ASP A 109 16.01 -47.69 -38.22
CA ASP A 109 14.70 -47.20 -38.61
C ASP A 109 13.60 -48.09 -38.04
N PHE A 110 12.73 -47.49 -37.24
CA PHE A 110 11.57 -48.12 -36.61
C PHE A 110 10.25 -47.45 -37.04
N SER A 111 10.24 -46.75 -38.18
CA SER A 111 9.04 -46.15 -38.77
C SER A 111 7.98 -47.18 -39.17
N SER A 112 8.37 -48.44 -39.34
CA SER A 112 7.50 -49.60 -39.51
C SER A 112 7.84 -50.68 -38.46
N PRO A 113 6.90 -51.57 -38.10
CA PRO A 113 7.18 -52.65 -37.15
C PRO A 113 8.40 -53.50 -37.59
N VAL A 114 9.33 -53.73 -36.67
CA VAL A 114 10.53 -54.53 -36.91
C VAL A 114 10.37 -55.87 -36.23
N ALA A 115 10.41 -56.95 -37.01
CA ALA A 115 10.39 -58.32 -36.50
C ALA A 115 11.81 -58.82 -36.25
N PHE A 116 12.09 -59.28 -35.04
CA PHE A 116 13.33 -59.94 -34.64
C PHE A 116 13.07 -61.44 -34.39
N THR A 117 13.56 -62.29 -35.28
CA THR A 117 13.49 -63.75 -35.12
C THR A 117 14.72 -64.23 -34.35
N ILE A 118 14.51 -64.80 -33.17
CA ILE A 118 15.55 -65.45 -32.39
C ILE A 118 15.47 -66.95 -32.66
N THR A 119 16.60 -67.57 -33.00
CA THR A 119 16.72 -69.02 -33.21
C THR A 119 17.54 -69.65 -32.09
N SER A 120 17.05 -70.74 -31.51
CA SER A 120 17.71 -71.53 -30.47
C SER A 120 18.85 -72.38 -31.04
N GLU A 121 19.65 -73.01 -30.18
CA GLU A 121 20.70 -73.93 -30.62
C GLU A 121 20.15 -75.18 -31.33
N LYS A 122 18.90 -75.56 -31.03
CA LYS A 122 18.20 -76.71 -31.59
C LYS A 122 17.43 -76.38 -32.89
N GLY A 123 17.51 -75.14 -33.38
CA GLY A 123 16.88 -74.71 -34.63
C GLY A 123 15.44 -74.21 -34.51
N GLU A 124 14.88 -74.16 -33.29
CA GLU A 124 13.55 -73.58 -33.05
C GLU A 124 13.62 -72.06 -33.07
N SER A 125 12.61 -71.39 -33.60
CA SER A 125 12.61 -69.93 -33.73
C SER A 125 11.36 -69.27 -33.14
N LYS A 126 11.57 -68.08 -32.59
CA LYS A 126 10.50 -67.22 -32.05
C LYS A 126 10.70 -65.80 -32.53
N THR A 127 9.62 -65.18 -33.04
CA THR A 127 9.66 -63.84 -33.61
C THR A 127 9.08 -62.83 -32.64
N TYR A 128 9.84 -61.79 -32.33
CA TYR A 128 9.44 -60.65 -31.52
C TYR A 128 9.18 -59.44 -32.41
N THR A 129 8.00 -58.85 -32.33
CA THR A 129 7.66 -57.66 -33.13
C THR A 129 7.80 -56.41 -32.27
N VAL A 130 8.71 -55.52 -32.67
CA VAL A 130 8.91 -54.22 -32.02
C VAL A 130 8.22 -53.14 -32.84
N THR A 131 7.29 -52.44 -32.18
CA THR A 131 6.61 -51.28 -32.77
C THR A 131 7.03 -50.02 -32.02
N VAL A 132 7.49 -49.01 -32.75
CA VAL A 132 7.74 -47.68 -32.18
C VAL A 132 6.69 -46.73 -32.73
N SER A 133 5.93 -46.12 -31.83
CA SER A 133 4.93 -45.11 -32.16
C SER A 133 5.39 -43.75 -31.66
N VAL A 134 4.78 -42.69 -32.17
CA VAL A 134 5.01 -41.32 -31.70
C VAL A 134 3.77 -40.86 -30.96
N SER A 135 3.95 -40.24 -29.79
CA SER A 135 2.84 -39.63 -29.05
C SER A 135 2.16 -38.55 -29.89
N LYS A 136 0.84 -38.38 -29.70
CA LYS A 136 0.12 -37.28 -30.36
C LYS A 136 0.65 -35.93 -29.85
N PRO A 137 0.74 -34.90 -30.69
CA PRO A 137 1.11 -33.56 -30.24
C PRO A 137 0.04 -33.00 -29.30
N ILE A 138 0.47 -32.36 -28.21
CA ILE A 138 -0.43 -31.65 -27.30
C ILE A 138 -0.85 -30.32 -27.95
N SER A 139 -2.16 -30.07 -28.01
CA SER A 139 -2.73 -28.86 -28.62
C SER A 139 -3.07 -27.76 -27.61
N GLU A 140 -2.77 -27.96 -26.33
CA GLU A 140 -3.08 -26.98 -25.29
C GLU A 140 -2.12 -25.78 -25.36
N ASN A 141 -2.69 -24.58 -25.41
CA ASN A 141 -1.98 -23.30 -25.53
C ASN A 141 -2.51 -22.25 -24.57
N LYS A 142 -2.67 -22.61 -23.28
CA LYS A 142 -3.23 -21.71 -22.27
C LYS A 142 -2.16 -20.96 -21.49
N ILE A 143 -2.51 -19.76 -21.02
CA ILE A 143 -1.86 -19.12 -19.87
C ILE A 143 -2.57 -19.64 -18.61
N LEU A 144 -1.82 -20.33 -17.75
CA LEU A 144 -2.31 -20.95 -16.51
C LEU A 144 -2.28 -19.97 -15.32
N SER A 145 -1.33 -19.04 -15.31
CA SER A 145 -1.28 -17.97 -14.32
C SER A 145 -0.57 -16.74 -14.85
N PHE A 146 -0.99 -15.57 -14.40
CA PHE A 146 -0.41 -14.28 -14.75
C PHE A 146 -0.38 -13.43 -13.48
N SER A 147 0.80 -12.97 -13.08
CA SER A 147 0.95 -12.17 -11.86
C SER A 147 1.94 -11.03 -12.08
N ILE A 148 1.68 -9.91 -11.41
CA ILE A 148 2.50 -8.72 -11.45
C ILE A 148 3.05 -8.46 -10.05
N THR A 149 4.36 -8.22 -9.98
CA THR A 149 5.01 -7.74 -8.76
C THR A 149 5.33 -6.26 -8.93
N LYS A 150 4.74 -5.42 -8.08
CA LYS A 150 5.02 -3.98 -8.02
C LYS A 150 6.21 -3.68 -7.11
N PRO A 151 6.88 -2.52 -7.28
CA PRO A 151 7.85 -2.02 -6.30
C PRO A 151 7.25 -1.90 -4.90
N ASN A 152 8.08 -2.09 -3.87
CA ASN A 152 7.64 -2.10 -2.47
C ASN A 152 7.07 -0.76 -1.99
N ASP A 153 7.50 0.34 -2.58
CA ASP A 153 7.11 1.71 -2.22
C ASP A 153 5.84 2.18 -2.94
N VAL A 154 5.36 1.45 -3.95
CA VAL A 154 4.08 1.72 -4.62
C VAL A 154 2.95 1.16 -3.76
N LYS A 155 1.98 2.01 -3.36
CA LYS A 155 0.86 1.58 -2.50
C LYS A 155 -0.34 1.03 -3.27
N ALA A 156 -0.40 1.26 -4.58
CA ALA A 156 -1.49 0.82 -5.43
C ALA A 156 -1.75 -0.68 -5.29
N GLN A 157 -3.02 -1.07 -5.20
CA GLN A 157 -3.42 -2.48 -5.21
C GLN A 157 -3.53 -2.95 -6.66
N ILE A 158 -3.03 -4.15 -6.96
CA ILE A 158 -3.06 -4.71 -8.31
C ILE A 158 -3.87 -6.00 -8.28
N LEU A 159 -4.93 -6.04 -9.08
CA LEU A 159 -5.73 -7.23 -9.33
C LEU A 159 -5.50 -7.70 -10.76
N THR A 160 -5.17 -8.97 -10.92
CA THR A 160 -4.98 -9.62 -12.24
C THR A 160 -5.97 -10.76 -12.41
N THR A 161 -6.70 -10.78 -13.52
CA THR A 161 -7.63 -11.87 -13.88
C THR A 161 -7.37 -12.37 -15.29
N ILE A 162 -7.50 -13.68 -15.51
CA ILE A 162 -7.41 -14.31 -16.82
C ILE A 162 -8.81 -14.76 -17.21
N ASN A 163 -9.27 -14.36 -18.39
CA ASN A 163 -10.48 -14.89 -19.01
C ASN A 163 -10.07 -15.79 -20.18
N GLU A 164 -10.29 -17.10 -20.02
CA GLU A 164 -9.92 -18.09 -21.04
C GLU A 164 -10.81 -18.01 -22.29
N ASP A 165 -12.08 -17.64 -22.15
CA ASP A 165 -13.06 -17.59 -23.24
C ASP A 165 -12.76 -16.42 -24.19
N SER A 166 -12.52 -15.24 -23.63
CA SER A 166 -12.15 -14.04 -24.40
C SER A 166 -10.66 -13.94 -24.69
N SER A 167 -9.84 -14.87 -24.18
CA SER A 167 -8.37 -14.82 -24.32
C SER A 167 -7.80 -13.47 -23.86
N SER A 168 -8.23 -12.99 -22.70
CA SER A 168 -7.84 -11.67 -22.19
C SER A 168 -7.31 -11.74 -20.77
N ILE A 169 -6.35 -10.88 -20.47
CA ILE A 169 -5.80 -10.66 -19.13
C ILE A 169 -6.22 -9.25 -18.72
N SER A 170 -6.93 -9.10 -17.62
CA SER A 170 -7.29 -7.79 -17.08
C SER A 170 -6.40 -7.47 -15.88
N ILE A 171 -5.80 -6.29 -15.89
CA ILE A 171 -5.02 -5.73 -14.79
C ILE A 171 -5.74 -4.47 -14.31
N SER A 172 -6.17 -4.45 -13.06
CA SER A 172 -6.84 -3.31 -12.46
C SER A 172 -6.04 -2.77 -11.29
N LEU A 173 -5.80 -1.45 -11.30
CA LEU A 173 -5.08 -0.74 -10.23
C LEU A 173 -6.03 0.19 -9.48
N THR A 174 -6.03 0.08 -8.15
CA THR A 174 -6.75 0.99 -7.23
C THR A 174 -5.79 1.64 -6.25
N ASP A 175 -6.22 2.74 -5.61
CA ASP A 175 -5.40 3.56 -4.70
C ASP A 175 -4.10 4.07 -5.36
N LEU A 176 -4.09 4.24 -6.69
CA LEU A 176 -2.90 4.63 -7.44
C LEU A 176 -2.62 6.13 -7.27
N SER A 177 -1.43 6.44 -6.76
CA SER A 177 -0.96 7.82 -6.67
C SER A 177 -0.36 8.27 -8.00
N TYR A 178 -0.52 9.56 -8.35
CA TYR A 178 0.18 10.18 -9.48
C TYR A 178 1.70 9.95 -9.38
N TYR A 179 2.27 10.00 -8.17
CA TYR A 179 3.73 9.84 -7.97
C TYR A 179 4.23 8.40 -8.15
N ASP A 180 3.32 7.42 -8.26
CA ASP A 180 3.66 6.02 -8.50
C ASP A 180 3.70 5.67 -10.00
N LEU A 181 3.17 6.53 -10.88
CA LEU A 181 3.08 6.28 -12.32
C LEU A 181 4.44 5.98 -12.97
N GLU A 182 5.48 6.76 -12.66
CA GLU A 182 6.83 6.51 -13.20
C GLU A 182 7.43 5.18 -12.74
N LYS A 183 7.02 4.69 -11.57
CA LYS A 183 7.56 3.47 -10.96
C LYS A 183 6.98 2.20 -11.56
N ILE A 184 5.87 2.29 -12.30
CA ILE A 184 5.12 1.15 -12.83
C ILE A 184 5.22 1.00 -14.36
N LYS A 185 6.23 1.63 -14.99
CA LYS A 185 6.43 1.59 -16.45
C LYS A 185 7.14 0.35 -16.99
N ASN A 186 7.93 -0.33 -16.15
CA ASN A 186 8.85 -1.40 -16.57
C ASN A 186 8.58 -2.71 -15.81
N ILE A 187 7.31 -3.13 -15.76
CA ILE A 187 6.91 -4.29 -14.98
C ILE A 187 6.98 -5.56 -15.84
N VAL A 188 7.82 -6.52 -15.44
CA VAL A 188 7.87 -7.85 -16.08
C VAL A 188 6.92 -8.80 -15.33
N PRO A 189 5.87 -9.33 -16.00
CA PRO A 189 4.94 -10.25 -15.35
C PRO A 189 5.57 -11.64 -15.17
N SER A 190 5.11 -12.37 -14.14
CA SER A 190 5.37 -13.80 -14.01
C SER A 190 4.21 -14.58 -14.63
N ILE A 191 4.52 -15.32 -15.70
CA ILE A 191 3.55 -16.05 -16.52
C ILE A 191 3.84 -17.55 -16.45
N ARG A 192 2.81 -18.37 -16.20
CA ARG A 192 2.86 -19.82 -16.39
C ARG A 192 1.95 -20.22 -17.54
N ILE A 193 2.39 -21.16 -18.36
CA ILE A 193 1.67 -21.65 -19.55
C ILE A 193 1.49 -23.16 -19.50
N SER A 194 0.62 -23.69 -20.37
CA SER A 194 0.44 -25.13 -20.56
C SER A 194 1.75 -25.88 -20.78
N GLU A 195 1.80 -27.15 -20.35
CA GLU A 195 2.99 -27.99 -20.48
C GLU A 195 3.43 -28.12 -21.94
N PHE A 196 4.74 -28.08 -22.20
CA PHE A 196 5.37 -28.16 -23.53
C PHE A 196 5.05 -27.04 -24.53
N ALA A 197 4.15 -26.11 -24.19
CA ALA A 197 3.90 -24.90 -24.97
C ALA A 197 5.07 -23.91 -24.87
N SER A 198 5.12 -22.96 -25.80
CA SER A 198 6.01 -21.81 -25.78
C SER A 198 5.21 -20.51 -25.79
N ILE A 199 5.79 -19.41 -25.32
CA ILE A 199 5.15 -18.09 -25.30
C ILE A 199 6.04 -17.08 -26.02
N SER A 200 5.43 -16.14 -26.76
CA SER A 200 6.12 -14.98 -27.34
C SER A 200 6.76 -14.11 -26.24
N GLU A 201 7.96 -13.54 -26.47
CA GLU A 201 8.76 -12.69 -25.55
C GLU A 201 8.20 -12.58 -24.10
N ASN A 202 8.51 -13.58 -23.28
CA ASN A 202 8.12 -13.59 -21.85
C ASN A 202 8.83 -12.51 -21.01
N SER A 203 9.85 -11.84 -21.55
CA SER A 203 10.58 -10.74 -20.91
C SER A 203 10.00 -9.36 -21.23
N LYS A 204 8.93 -9.28 -22.03
CA LYS A 204 8.34 -8.00 -22.42
C LYS A 204 7.77 -7.29 -21.20
N SER A 205 8.30 -6.11 -20.90
CA SER A 205 7.80 -5.26 -19.84
C SER A 205 6.46 -4.64 -20.23
N ILE A 206 5.65 -4.40 -19.21
CA ILE A 206 4.35 -3.75 -19.30
C ILE A 206 4.47 -2.39 -18.61
N ASP A 207 4.00 -1.36 -19.30
CA ASP A 207 3.79 -0.05 -18.72
C ASP A 207 2.36 0.03 -18.17
N LEU A 208 2.23 0.04 -16.84
CA LEU A 208 0.95 0.13 -16.15
C LEU A 208 0.49 1.58 -15.94
N SER A 209 1.32 2.57 -16.31
CA SER A 209 1.02 4.00 -16.17
C SER A 209 0.20 4.56 -17.33
N ILE A 210 0.10 3.81 -18.41
CA ILE A 210 -0.68 4.17 -19.60
C ILE A 210 -1.77 3.14 -19.81
N ILE A 211 -2.96 3.61 -20.20
CA ILE A 211 -3.99 2.76 -20.81
C ILE A 211 -3.56 2.59 -22.27
N PRO A 212 -2.98 1.45 -22.69
CA PRO A 212 -2.32 1.38 -23.98
C PRO A 212 -3.35 1.51 -25.12
N THR A 213 -3.06 2.36 -26.10
CA THR A 213 -3.78 2.39 -27.38
C THR A 213 -3.39 1.22 -28.30
N GLY A 214 -2.43 0.38 -27.88
CA GLY A 214 -2.04 -0.88 -28.52
C GLY A 214 -1.86 -1.98 -27.48
N ALA A 215 -2.76 -2.96 -27.48
CA ALA A 215 -2.77 -4.10 -26.57
C ALA A 215 -1.39 -4.81 -26.50
N VAL A 216 -0.85 -4.97 -25.29
CA VAL A 216 0.23 -5.95 -25.07
C VAL A 216 -0.37 -7.34 -25.32
N LYS A 217 0.25 -8.11 -26.21
CA LYS A 217 -0.20 -9.45 -26.57
C LYS A 217 0.85 -10.49 -26.19
N TYR A 218 0.38 -11.63 -25.69
CA TYR A 218 1.17 -12.82 -25.48
C TYR A 218 0.59 -13.96 -26.32
N THR A 219 1.37 -14.48 -27.27
CA THR A 219 0.99 -15.63 -28.09
C THR A 219 1.53 -16.89 -27.45
N VAL A 220 0.65 -17.82 -27.07
CA VAL A 220 1.04 -19.15 -26.60
C VAL A 220 0.89 -20.13 -27.76
N THR A 221 1.97 -20.85 -28.08
CA THR A 221 2.01 -21.85 -29.15
C THR A 221 2.14 -23.24 -28.53
N ALA A 222 1.16 -24.10 -28.80
CA ALA A 222 1.16 -25.50 -28.35
C ALA A 222 2.24 -26.33 -29.08
N GLU A 223 2.50 -27.53 -28.57
CA GLU A 223 3.42 -28.49 -29.23
C GLU A 223 2.94 -28.91 -30.63
N SER A 224 1.62 -28.91 -30.88
CA SER A 224 1.02 -29.13 -32.20
C SER A 224 1.24 -28.00 -33.21
N GLY A 225 1.71 -26.83 -32.76
CA GLY A 225 1.82 -25.61 -33.55
C GLY A 225 0.60 -24.70 -33.50
N THR A 226 -0.52 -25.13 -32.90
CA THR A 226 -1.70 -24.26 -32.72
C THR A 226 -1.41 -23.14 -31.73
N SER A 227 -1.71 -21.90 -32.11
CA SER A 227 -1.40 -20.71 -31.29
C SER A 227 -2.66 -20.00 -30.81
N LYS A 228 -2.58 -19.36 -29.64
CA LYS A 228 -3.64 -18.55 -29.03
C LYS A 228 -3.05 -17.24 -28.52
N ASP A 229 -3.65 -16.12 -28.91
CA ASP A 229 -3.24 -14.78 -28.49
C ASP A 229 -4.02 -14.34 -27.25
N TYR A 230 -3.29 -13.89 -26.23
CA TYR A 230 -3.83 -13.29 -25.02
C TYR A 230 -3.61 -11.78 -25.03
N THR A 231 -4.70 -11.01 -24.95
CA THR A 231 -4.67 -9.54 -24.92
C THR A 231 -4.69 -9.01 -23.50
N VAL A 232 -3.73 -8.16 -23.14
CA VAL A 232 -3.68 -7.48 -21.84
C VAL A 232 -4.44 -6.17 -21.88
N ASN A 233 -5.41 -6.03 -20.98
CA ASN A 233 -6.19 -4.82 -20.74
C ASN A 233 -5.82 -4.24 -19.37
N ILE A 234 -5.48 -2.96 -19.33
CA ILE A 234 -5.08 -2.27 -18.10
C ILE A 234 -6.12 -1.20 -17.80
N THR A 235 -6.62 -1.19 -16.56
CA THR A 235 -7.46 -0.12 -16.03
C THR A 235 -6.84 0.41 -14.74
N HIS A 236 -6.80 1.73 -14.60
CA HIS A 236 -6.36 2.36 -13.37
C HIS A 236 -7.13 3.66 -13.13
N GLU A 237 -7.30 3.99 -11.85
CA GLU A 237 -7.87 5.26 -11.42
C GLU A 237 -6.92 5.91 -10.42
N LEU A 238 -6.57 7.17 -10.68
CA LEU A 238 -5.74 7.95 -9.78
C LEU A 238 -6.57 8.43 -8.59
N LYS A 239 -5.91 8.60 -7.45
CA LYS A 239 -6.52 9.23 -6.28
C LYS A 239 -7.04 10.62 -6.61
N LYS A 240 -8.16 10.97 -5.98
CA LYS A 240 -8.91 12.21 -6.24
C LYS A 240 -8.88 13.09 -5.01
N PHE A 241 -8.47 14.34 -5.17
CA PHE A 241 -8.77 15.36 -4.18
C PHE A 241 -10.20 15.85 -4.42
N ILE A 242 -11.06 15.74 -3.41
CA ILE A 242 -12.49 16.05 -3.52
C ILE A 242 -12.84 17.13 -2.50
N SER A 243 -13.47 18.20 -2.97
CA SER A 243 -13.86 19.34 -2.12
C SER A 243 -15.23 19.87 -2.49
N LYS A 244 -15.98 20.37 -1.50
CA LYS A 244 -17.28 21.01 -1.72
C LYS A 244 -17.21 22.51 -1.52
N TRP A 245 -17.89 23.21 -2.41
CA TRP A 245 -17.90 24.65 -2.47
C TRP A 245 -19.30 25.19 -2.72
N LYS A 246 -19.56 26.44 -2.34
CA LYS A 246 -20.86 27.08 -2.53
C LYS A 246 -20.73 28.47 -3.11
N THR A 247 -21.39 28.68 -4.25
CA THR A 247 -21.64 30.00 -4.81
C THR A 247 -23.02 30.50 -4.36
N THR A 248 -23.12 31.79 -4.06
CA THR A 248 -24.35 32.38 -3.48
C THR A 248 -25.17 33.22 -4.46
N SER A 249 -24.56 33.66 -5.54
CA SER A 249 -25.19 34.43 -6.60
C SER A 249 -24.81 33.90 -7.98
N SER A 250 -25.67 34.17 -8.97
CA SER A 250 -25.44 33.79 -10.35
C SER A 250 -24.15 34.39 -10.89
N ASN A 251 -23.45 33.64 -11.75
CA ASN A 251 -22.19 34.05 -12.36
C ASN A 251 -21.04 34.24 -11.37
N GLU A 252 -21.11 33.72 -10.16
CA GLU A 252 -19.97 33.68 -9.26
C GLU A 252 -18.88 32.71 -9.75
N GLN A 253 -17.64 33.04 -9.40
CA GLN A 253 -16.47 32.26 -9.75
C GLN A 253 -15.91 31.54 -8.52
N ILE A 254 -15.40 30.33 -8.73
CA ILE A 254 -14.48 29.65 -7.81
C ILE A 254 -13.11 29.64 -8.45
N GLN A 255 -12.09 30.04 -7.69
CA GLN A 255 -10.69 29.98 -8.07
C GLN A 255 -9.95 29.02 -7.14
N LEU A 256 -9.27 28.03 -7.71
CA LEU A 256 -8.40 27.14 -6.93
C LEU A 256 -7.23 27.94 -6.33
N PRO A 257 -6.88 27.75 -5.05
CA PRO A 257 -5.85 28.51 -4.37
C PRO A 257 -4.43 28.01 -4.68
N ILE A 258 -4.12 27.81 -5.96
CA ILE A 258 -2.80 27.43 -6.47
C ILE A 258 -1.95 28.68 -6.75
N TYR A 259 -0.67 28.66 -6.40
CA TYR A 259 0.17 29.85 -6.35
C TYR A 259 1.57 29.61 -6.92
N THR A 260 2.30 30.71 -7.15
CA THR A 260 3.70 30.64 -7.60
C THR A 260 4.58 29.90 -6.58
N GLY A 261 5.33 28.90 -7.03
CA GLY A 261 6.13 28.01 -6.17
C GLY A 261 5.49 26.65 -5.86
N GLY A 262 4.26 26.40 -6.32
CA GLY A 262 3.72 25.04 -6.39
C GLY A 262 4.10 24.29 -7.66
N SER A 263 3.75 23.01 -7.74
CA SER A 263 3.96 22.15 -8.91
C SER A 263 2.66 21.43 -9.28
N TYR A 264 2.26 21.58 -10.54
CA TYR A 264 0.91 21.23 -11.01
C TYR A 264 0.98 20.43 -12.30
N ASP A 265 0.25 19.31 -12.34
CA ASP A 265 -0.09 18.56 -13.55
C ASP A 265 -1.33 17.74 -13.21
N PHE A 266 -2.49 18.41 -13.23
CA PHE A 266 -3.75 17.82 -12.79
C PHE A 266 -4.89 18.16 -13.73
N ARG A 267 -5.95 17.37 -13.64
CA ARG A 267 -7.25 17.63 -14.24
C ARG A 267 -8.25 18.03 -13.16
N VAL A 268 -9.12 18.98 -13.48
CA VAL A 268 -10.21 19.41 -12.60
C VAL A 268 -11.55 19.19 -13.29
N ASP A 269 -12.44 18.50 -12.60
CA ASP A 269 -13.88 18.48 -12.85
C ASP A 269 -14.54 19.48 -11.89
N TRP A 270 -15.22 20.46 -12.45
CA TRP A 270 -15.89 21.53 -11.72
C TRP A 270 -17.26 21.15 -11.17
N GLY A 271 -17.75 19.93 -11.45
CA GLY A 271 -18.96 19.38 -10.85
C GLY A 271 -20.26 19.98 -11.39
N ASP A 272 -20.22 20.58 -12.58
CA ASP A 272 -21.39 21.12 -13.27
C ASP A 272 -21.62 20.52 -14.68
N GLY A 273 -20.91 19.44 -15.01
CA GLY A 273 -20.99 18.76 -16.30
C GLY A 273 -20.20 19.43 -17.42
N THR A 274 -19.46 20.51 -17.14
CA THR A 274 -18.48 21.05 -18.09
C THR A 274 -17.31 20.08 -18.27
N ALA A 275 -16.65 20.15 -19.43
CA ALA A 275 -15.52 19.28 -19.73
C ALA A 275 -14.35 19.53 -18.76
N GLU A 276 -13.69 18.45 -18.33
CA GLU A 276 -12.53 18.54 -17.47
C GLU A 276 -11.42 19.41 -18.06
N GLN A 277 -10.83 20.26 -17.23
CA GLN A 277 -9.76 21.16 -17.62
C GLN A 277 -8.41 20.63 -17.12
N LYS A 278 -7.37 20.71 -17.95
CA LYS A 278 -6.00 20.35 -17.56
C LYS A 278 -5.25 21.61 -17.13
N ILE A 279 -4.67 21.57 -15.94
CA ILE A 279 -3.88 22.67 -15.37
C ILE A 279 -2.44 22.17 -15.14
N THR A 280 -1.48 22.91 -15.69
CA THR A 280 -0.04 22.60 -15.59
C THR A 280 0.78 23.71 -14.95
N SER A 281 0.17 24.87 -14.68
CA SER A 281 0.84 26.02 -14.10
C SER A 281 -0.11 26.85 -13.22
N TYR A 282 0.46 27.64 -12.30
CA TYR A 282 -0.32 28.48 -11.38
C TYR A 282 -1.02 29.66 -12.10
N ASP A 283 -0.52 30.07 -13.26
CA ASP A 283 -1.01 31.22 -14.03
C ASP A 283 -2.07 30.83 -15.07
N ASP A 284 -2.31 29.52 -15.27
CA ASP A 284 -3.37 29.00 -16.13
C ASP A 284 -4.74 29.64 -15.80
N TYR A 285 -5.42 30.19 -16.81
CA TYR A 285 -6.71 30.86 -16.62
C TYR A 285 -7.83 29.89 -16.24
N THR A 286 -7.67 28.60 -16.56
CA THR A 286 -8.63 27.53 -16.25
C THR A 286 -8.59 27.09 -14.79
N LYS A 287 -7.70 27.63 -13.94
CA LYS A 287 -7.76 27.47 -12.46
C LYS A 287 -8.99 28.11 -11.82
N SER A 288 -9.83 28.73 -12.63
CA SER A 288 -10.99 29.52 -12.25
C SER A 288 -12.17 29.13 -13.10
N HIS A 289 -13.32 28.95 -12.46
CA HIS A 289 -14.54 28.55 -13.15
C HIS A 289 -15.74 29.35 -12.67
N ARG A 290 -16.58 29.75 -13.62
CA ARG A 290 -17.77 30.56 -13.38
C ARG A 290 -19.01 29.69 -13.46
N TYR A 291 -19.81 29.71 -12.39
CA TYR A 291 -21.06 28.98 -12.33
C TYR A 291 -22.22 29.89 -12.70
N ALA A 292 -22.97 29.53 -13.75
CA ALA A 292 -24.13 30.30 -14.20
C ALA A 292 -25.23 30.37 -13.12
N THR A 293 -25.44 29.27 -12.39
CA THR A 293 -26.40 29.17 -11.30
C THR A 293 -25.70 29.02 -9.95
N PRO A 294 -26.21 29.67 -8.88
CA PRO A 294 -25.69 29.48 -7.53
C PRO A 294 -25.98 28.07 -7.03
N GLY A 295 -25.21 27.63 -6.04
CA GLY A 295 -25.43 26.36 -5.36
C GLY A 295 -24.14 25.68 -4.93
N GLU A 296 -24.31 24.47 -4.39
CA GLU A 296 -23.19 23.64 -3.98
C GLU A 296 -22.62 22.87 -5.17
N LYS A 297 -21.30 22.74 -5.19
CA LYS A 297 -20.51 22.11 -6.26
C LYS A 297 -19.46 21.20 -5.64
N THR A 298 -19.34 20.00 -6.18
CA THR A 298 -18.27 19.07 -5.82
C THR A 298 -17.18 19.21 -6.87
N ILE A 299 -16.04 19.76 -6.46
CA ILE A 299 -14.87 19.91 -7.32
C ILE A 299 -13.94 18.73 -7.08
N THR A 300 -13.61 18.02 -8.16
CA THR A 300 -12.75 16.84 -8.14
C THR A 300 -11.47 17.14 -8.90
N ILE A 301 -10.32 16.92 -8.26
CA ILE A 301 -9.00 17.10 -8.85
C ILE A 301 -8.29 15.75 -8.91
N THR A 302 -7.76 15.41 -10.08
CA THR A 302 -7.02 14.16 -10.32
C THR A 302 -5.64 14.50 -10.88
N GLY A 303 -4.58 13.99 -10.26
CA GLY A 303 -3.19 14.21 -10.68
C GLY A 303 -2.39 15.02 -9.67
N LYS A 304 -1.30 15.63 -10.13
CA LYS A 304 -0.31 16.28 -9.28
C LYS A 304 -0.78 17.67 -8.81
N ILE A 305 -1.01 17.82 -7.50
CA ILE A 305 -1.29 19.10 -6.86
C ILE A 305 -0.40 19.33 -5.63
N GLU A 306 0.73 20.01 -5.85
CA GLU A 306 1.66 20.42 -4.79
C GLU A 306 1.56 21.94 -4.59
N GLY A 307 0.96 22.36 -3.49
CA GLY A 307 0.77 23.79 -3.16
C GLY A 307 -0.66 24.28 -3.38
N PHE A 308 -1.42 24.36 -2.28
CA PHE A 308 -2.81 24.80 -2.21
C PHE A 308 -2.97 25.70 -0.97
N ASN A 309 -3.12 27.03 -1.10
CA ASN A 309 -2.96 27.96 0.03
C ASN A 309 -3.84 29.22 -0.05
N PHE A 310 -4.77 29.38 0.89
CA PHE A 310 -5.74 30.49 0.90
C PHE A 310 -5.21 31.85 1.38
N LEU A 311 -3.99 31.92 1.96
CA LEU A 311 -3.32 33.22 2.14
C LEU A 311 -2.81 33.75 0.82
N LYS A 312 -2.19 32.88 0.00
CA LYS A 312 -1.61 33.27 -1.29
C LYS A 312 -2.68 33.66 -2.30
N ILE A 313 -3.79 32.92 -2.33
CA ILE A 313 -4.92 33.14 -3.24
C ILE A 313 -6.23 33.13 -2.42
N PRO A 314 -6.68 34.30 -1.93
CA PRO A 314 -7.81 34.37 -1.00
C PRO A 314 -9.19 34.36 -1.68
N ASN A 315 -9.27 34.42 -3.00
CA ASN A 315 -10.46 34.75 -3.80
C ASN A 315 -11.68 33.85 -3.60
N SER A 316 -11.51 32.64 -3.04
CA SER A 316 -12.61 31.70 -2.84
C SER A 316 -12.61 31.04 -1.45
N LYS A 317 -11.84 31.57 -0.50
CA LYS A 317 -11.76 31.01 0.87
C LYS A 317 -13.10 31.00 1.60
N ASP A 318 -14.00 31.93 1.27
CA ASP A 318 -15.35 32.07 1.81
C ASP A 318 -16.37 31.11 1.16
N LYS A 319 -15.93 30.34 0.17
CA LYS A 319 -16.78 29.44 -0.63
C LYS A 319 -16.53 27.96 -0.34
N ILE A 320 -15.36 27.58 0.16
CA ILE A 320 -15.06 26.19 0.53
C ILE A 320 -15.86 25.80 1.79
N LEU A 321 -16.54 24.65 1.74
CA LEU A 321 -17.40 24.13 2.80
C LEU A 321 -16.79 22.91 3.51
N ASP A 322 -16.23 21.99 2.74
CA ASP A 322 -15.57 20.78 3.24
C ASP A 322 -14.56 20.24 2.23
N ILE A 323 -13.63 19.43 2.76
CA ILE A 323 -12.79 18.55 1.95
C ILE A 323 -13.24 17.13 2.28
N SER A 324 -13.61 16.39 1.25
CA SER A 324 -14.18 15.04 1.35
C SER A 324 -13.13 13.95 1.11
N ASP A 325 -12.08 14.23 0.34
CA ASP A 325 -10.93 13.35 0.15
C ASP A 325 -9.67 14.18 -0.13
N TRP A 326 -8.53 13.83 0.48
CA TRP A 326 -7.25 14.51 0.24
C TRP A 326 -6.58 14.12 -1.08
N GLY A 327 -6.87 12.94 -1.60
CA GLY A 327 -6.20 12.35 -2.75
C GLY A 327 -4.67 12.40 -2.65
N ASP A 328 -4.03 12.96 -3.66
CA ASP A 328 -2.57 13.14 -3.75
C ASP A 328 -2.12 14.57 -3.38
N MET A 329 -2.99 15.38 -2.79
CA MET A 329 -2.66 16.76 -2.46
C MET A 329 -1.52 16.81 -1.46
N LYS A 330 -0.46 17.56 -1.81
CA LYS A 330 0.64 17.85 -0.90
C LYS A 330 0.65 19.30 -0.47
N PHE A 331 0.77 19.49 0.83
CA PHE A 331 1.08 20.79 1.39
C PHE A 331 2.54 21.16 1.07
N GLY A 332 2.81 22.47 1.03
CA GLY A 332 4.17 22.99 1.09
C GLY A 332 4.65 23.15 2.54
N ASN A 333 5.41 24.20 2.83
CA ASN A 333 5.83 24.53 4.21
C ASN A 333 5.60 25.99 4.59
N TYR A 334 4.48 26.57 4.15
CA TYR A 334 4.22 28.02 4.23
C TYR A 334 3.32 28.44 5.39
N GLY A 335 2.52 27.54 6.00
CA GLY A 335 1.44 27.93 6.92
C GLY A 335 0.22 28.53 6.20
N TRP A 336 -0.77 29.01 6.95
CA TRP A 336 -1.99 29.70 6.49
C TRP A 336 -2.84 28.97 5.44
N TYR A 337 -2.77 27.64 5.39
CA TYR A 337 -3.40 26.86 4.32
C TYR A 337 -4.91 27.07 4.21
N PHE A 338 -5.62 27.14 5.34
CA PHE A 338 -7.07 27.36 5.45
C PHE A 338 -7.40 28.66 6.21
N MET A 339 -6.52 29.65 6.13
CA MET A 339 -6.73 30.93 6.79
C MET A 339 -8.03 31.59 6.29
N ARG A 340 -8.93 31.89 7.23
CA ARG A 340 -10.24 32.53 7.02
C ARG A 340 -11.15 31.75 6.06
N CYS A 341 -11.01 30.43 6.03
CA CYS A 341 -12.02 29.54 5.46
C CYS A 341 -13.20 29.45 6.44
N GLU A 342 -13.95 30.55 6.59
CA GLU A 342 -14.97 30.75 7.64
C GLU A 342 -16.12 29.73 7.56
N LYS A 343 -16.38 29.14 6.39
CA LYS A 343 -17.42 28.12 6.17
C LYS A 343 -16.89 26.68 6.15
N LEU A 344 -15.58 26.47 6.27
CA LEU A 344 -14.99 25.13 6.30
C LEU A 344 -15.35 24.45 7.62
N THR A 345 -16.10 23.35 7.56
CA THR A 345 -16.61 22.67 8.77
C THR A 345 -15.92 21.33 9.02
N SER A 346 -15.61 20.58 7.97
CA SER A 346 -15.10 19.21 8.05
C SER A 346 -13.96 18.95 7.08
N LEU A 347 -13.15 17.95 7.43
CA LEU A 347 -12.04 17.41 6.67
C LEU A 347 -12.17 15.88 6.63
N PRO A 348 -11.49 15.20 5.70
CA PRO A 348 -11.52 13.74 5.60
C PRO A 348 -10.88 13.09 6.83
N MET A 349 -11.30 11.85 7.13
CA MET A 349 -10.72 11.07 8.23
C MET A 349 -9.31 10.56 7.90
N GLU A 350 -8.98 10.37 6.61
CA GLU A 350 -7.63 10.04 6.22
C GLU A 350 -6.68 11.23 6.42
N THR A 351 -5.41 10.91 6.67
CA THR A 351 -4.39 11.92 6.90
C THR A 351 -3.96 12.54 5.56
N PRO A 352 -3.87 13.87 5.46
CA PRO A 352 -3.26 14.48 4.29
C PRO A 352 -1.78 14.12 4.20
N ASN A 353 -1.18 14.34 3.03
CA ASN A 353 0.26 14.27 2.90
C ASN A 353 0.92 15.49 3.57
N LEU A 354 1.49 15.27 4.76
CA LEU A 354 2.24 16.25 5.55
C LEU A 354 3.77 16.08 5.44
N ASP A 355 4.25 15.32 4.46
CA ASP A 355 5.70 15.14 4.28
C ASP A 355 6.38 16.48 4.00
N GLY A 356 7.39 16.81 4.81
CA GLY A 356 8.12 18.08 4.71
C GLY A 356 7.46 19.26 5.43
N VAL A 357 6.26 19.10 6.00
CA VAL A 357 5.59 20.16 6.77
C VAL A 357 6.24 20.29 8.15
N THR A 358 6.85 21.45 8.38
CA THR A 358 7.41 21.88 9.67
C THR A 358 6.73 23.15 10.20
N ASN A 359 5.97 23.86 9.36
CA ASN A 359 5.30 25.11 9.66
C ASN A 359 3.78 25.00 9.42
N MET A 360 3.01 25.03 10.51
CA MET A 360 1.54 25.07 10.50
C MET A 360 0.98 26.41 11.02
N GLN A 361 1.81 27.45 11.02
CA GLN A 361 1.41 28.79 11.47
C GLN A 361 0.08 29.21 10.82
N SER A 362 -0.88 29.62 11.65
CA SER A 362 -2.16 30.21 11.21
C SER A 362 -2.97 29.35 10.23
N MET A 363 -2.76 28.03 10.23
CA MET A 363 -3.39 27.13 9.26
C MET A 363 -4.92 27.26 9.24
N PHE A 364 -5.56 27.42 10.40
CA PHE A 364 -7.00 27.61 10.56
C PHE A 364 -7.35 28.97 11.20
N TYR A 365 -6.47 29.96 11.08
CA TYR A 365 -6.73 31.29 11.62
C TYR A 365 -8.05 31.85 11.06
N GLY A 366 -9.00 32.17 11.93
CA GLY A 366 -10.31 32.71 11.55
C GLY A 366 -11.21 31.74 10.78
N ALA A 367 -10.93 30.42 10.81
CA ALA A 367 -11.86 29.41 10.31
C ALA A 367 -12.97 29.19 11.36
N THR A 368 -13.89 30.15 11.46
CA THR A 368 -14.83 30.29 12.59
C THR A 368 -15.78 29.10 12.78
N ALA A 369 -16.14 28.39 11.70
CA ALA A 369 -16.99 27.20 11.74
C ALA A 369 -16.21 25.87 11.81
N PHE A 370 -14.89 25.90 11.80
CA PHE A 370 -14.07 24.69 11.71
C PHE A 370 -14.05 23.89 13.01
N ASN A 371 -14.45 22.62 12.93
CA ASN A 371 -14.33 21.64 14.02
C ASN A 371 -14.11 20.22 13.48
N GLY A 372 -13.42 20.09 12.33
CA GLY A 372 -13.16 18.81 11.69
C GLY A 372 -12.18 17.94 12.50
N ASP A 373 -12.29 16.62 12.35
CA ASP A 373 -11.37 15.68 12.99
C ASP A 373 -9.98 15.75 12.34
N ILE A 374 -8.98 16.09 13.16
CA ILE A 374 -7.55 16.16 12.80
C ILE A 374 -6.70 15.34 13.77
N SER A 375 -7.33 14.46 14.56
CA SER A 375 -6.67 13.68 15.62
C SER A 375 -5.57 12.75 15.11
N LYS A 376 -5.68 12.31 13.85
CA LYS A 376 -4.74 11.39 13.20
C LYS A 376 -3.58 12.07 12.47
N TRP A 377 -3.55 13.41 12.40
CA TRP A 377 -2.48 14.11 11.70
C TRP A 377 -1.13 13.86 12.39
N ASP A 378 -0.14 13.41 11.62
CA ASP A 378 1.25 13.31 12.10
C ASP A 378 1.90 14.70 12.08
N VAL A 379 1.90 15.36 13.25
CA VAL A 379 2.52 16.66 13.46
C VAL A 379 3.92 16.57 14.10
N SER A 380 4.51 15.37 14.20
CA SER A 380 5.77 15.12 14.91
C SER A 380 7.00 15.84 14.34
N LYS A 381 6.88 16.41 13.13
CA LYS A 381 7.91 17.21 12.46
C LYS A 381 7.69 18.72 12.59
N VAL A 382 6.53 19.17 13.08
CA VAL A 382 6.15 20.58 13.16
C VAL A 382 6.94 21.30 14.26
N THR A 383 7.48 22.47 13.91
CA THR A 383 8.24 23.34 14.83
C THR A 383 7.51 24.66 15.11
N ASN A 384 6.62 25.10 14.22
CA ASN A 384 5.87 26.35 14.36
C ASN A 384 4.35 26.12 14.25
N MET A 385 3.62 26.43 15.33
CA MET A 385 2.15 26.38 15.42
C MET A 385 1.53 27.74 15.80
N ASN A 386 2.27 28.84 15.60
CA ASN A 386 1.79 30.19 15.91
C ASN A 386 0.40 30.44 15.31
N SER A 387 -0.55 30.88 16.13
CA SER A 387 -1.92 31.27 15.75
C SER A 387 -2.70 30.20 14.96
N MET A 388 -2.35 28.91 15.05
CA MET A 388 -2.93 27.86 14.22
C MET A 388 -4.47 27.84 14.23
N PHE A 389 -5.08 28.00 15.41
CA PHE A 389 -6.53 28.03 15.62
C PHE A 389 -7.03 29.39 16.13
N ARG A 390 -6.24 30.45 15.97
CA ARG A 390 -6.63 31.78 16.42
C ARG A 390 -7.93 32.21 15.74
N LYS A 391 -8.93 32.65 16.51
CA LYS A 391 -10.28 32.99 16.04
C LYS A 391 -11.06 31.83 15.40
N ALA A 392 -10.63 30.58 15.55
CA ALA A 392 -11.43 29.42 15.17
C ALA A 392 -12.45 29.13 16.29
N THR A 393 -13.46 29.99 16.38
CA THR A 393 -14.38 30.07 17.54
C THR A 393 -15.13 28.78 17.84
N ALA A 394 -15.41 27.94 16.83
CA ALA A 394 -16.07 26.65 17.00
C ALA A 394 -15.12 25.47 17.27
N PHE A 395 -13.81 25.68 17.18
CA PHE A 395 -12.84 24.59 17.23
C PHE A 395 -12.74 24.00 18.64
N ASN A 396 -12.99 22.70 18.73
CA ASN A 396 -12.83 21.88 19.92
C ASN A 396 -12.53 20.42 19.53
N GLY A 397 -11.85 20.19 18.40
CA GLY A 397 -11.52 18.86 17.88
C GLY A 397 -10.38 18.20 18.65
N ASP A 398 -10.43 16.88 18.83
CA ASP A 398 -9.43 16.14 19.62
C ASP A 398 -8.03 16.23 18.99
N ILE A 399 -7.10 16.78 19.77
CA ILE A 399 -5.67 16.92 19.45
C ILE A 399 -4.79 16.39 20.60
N SER A 400 -5.37 15.63 21.53
CA SER A 400 -4.70 15.10 22.72
C SER A 400 -3.52 14.17 22.41
N LYS A 401 -3.56 13.52 21.25
CA LYS A 401 -2.55 12.54 20.78
C LYS A 401 -1.46 13.14 19.89
N TRP A 402 -1.50 14.44 19.61
CA TRP A 402 -0.48 15.08 18.80
C TRP A 402 0.89 15.07 19.47
N ASP A 403 1.92 14.68 18.72
CA ASP A 403 3.31 14.83 19.14
C ASP A 403 3.81 16.26 18.83
N VAL A 404 3.72 17.14 19.83
CA VAL A 404 4.19 18.53 19.75
C VAL A 404 5.62 18.71 20.26
N SER A 405 6.38 17.61 20.47
CA SER A 405 7.71 17.64 21.12
C SER A 405 8.81 18.40 20.36
N LYS A 406 8.55 18.81 19.12
CA LYS A 406 9.44 19.65 18.30
C LYS A 406 8.99 21.10 18.17
N VAL A 407 7.79 21.44 18.65
CA VAL A 407 7.26 22.80 18.55
C VAL A 407 8.04 23.74 19.45
N THR A 408 8.46 24.88 18.89
CA THR A 408 9.18 25.95 19.61
C THR A 408 8.33 27.21 19.76
N ASN A 409 7.30 27.39 18.92
CA ASN A 409 6.43 28.57 18.94
C ASN A 409 4.95 28.16 18.94
N MET A 410 4.24 28.51 20.03
CA MET A 410 2.79 28.33 20.21
C MET A 410 2.05 29.65 20.45
N GLN A 411 2.68 30.79 20.10
CA GLN A 411 2.10 32.11 20.29
C GLN A 411 0.69 32.18 19.67
N GLY A 412 -0.30 32.56 20.46
CA GLY A 412 -1.68 32.77 20.02
C GLY A 412 -2.39 31.53 19.48
N MET A 413 -1.89 30.31 19.72
CA MET A 413 -2.40 29.09 19.07
C MET A 413 -3.92 28.94 19.19
N PHE A 414 -4.51 29.28 20.34
CA PHE A 414 -5.95 29.25 20.63
C PHE A 414 -6.51 30.63 21.02
N ASP A 415 -5.85 31.73 20.63
CA ASP A 415 -6.36 33.09 20.88
C ASP A 415 -7.75 33.25 20.23
N ASP A 416 -8.76 33.71 20.97
CA ASP A 416 -10.18 33.79 20.56
C ASP A 416 -10.81 32.45 20.12
N ALA A 417 -10.23 31.29 20.44
CA ALA A 417 -10.85 29.98 20.21
C ALA A 417 -11.83 29.65 21.36
N THR A 418 -12.93 30.39 21.41
CA THR A 418 -13.84 30.43 22.58
C THR A 418 -14.43 29.08 23.01
N ALA A 419 -14.64 28.14 22.09
CA ALA A 419 -15.14 26.79 22.39
C ALA A 419 -14.05 25.78 22.82
N PHE A 420 -12.76 26.11 22.68
CA PHE A 420 -11.67 25.16 22.87
C PHE A 420 -11.53 24.73 24.34
N ASN A 421 -11.63 23.43 24.60
CA ASN A 421 -11.48 22.85 25.94
C ASN A 421 -10.96 21.39 25.90
N GLN A 422 -10.11 21.05 24.93
CA GLN A 422 -9.57 19.69 24.78
C GLN A 422 -8.44 19.39 25.75
N ASN A 423 -8.41 18.15 26.25
CA ASN A 423 -7.37 17.70 27.19
C ASN A 423 -6.01 17.58 26.48
N ILE A 424 -5.19 18.61 26.65
CA ILE A 424 -3.81 18.72 26.13
C ILE A 424 -2.77 18.59 27.24
N GLY A 425 -3.14 18.10 28.42
CA GLY A 425 -2.23 17.95 29.56
C GLY A 425 -1.06 17.00 29.29
N SER A 426 -1.21 16.05 28.35
CA SER A 426 -0.18 15.08 27.94
C SER A 426 0.87 15.64 26.98
N TRP A 427 0.70 16.86 26.47
CA TRP A 427 1.62 17.43 25.49
C TRP A 427 3.02 17.67 26.06
N ASN A 428 4.04 17.30 25.29
CA ASN A 428 5.42 17.64 25.59
C ASN A 428 5.76 19.03 25.03
N VAL A 429 5.60 20.07 25.84
CA VAL A 429 5.90 21.48 25.48
C VAL A 429 7.32 21.91 25.84
N SER A 430 8.22 20.99 26.18
CA SER A 430 9.55 21.31 26.74
C SER A 430 10.47 22.13 25.84
N LYS A 431 10.19 22.25 24.54
CA LYS A 431 10.97 23.08 23.59
C LYS A 431 10.33 24.43 23.27
N VAL A 432 9.11 24.69 23.76
CA VAL A 432 8.41 25.93 23.47
C VAL A 432 9.08 27.08 24.18
N THR A 433 9.37 28.16 23.44
CA THR A 433 9.99 29.38 23.98
C THR A 433 9.02 30.56 24.03
N ASN A 434 7.93 30.52 23.26
CA ASN A 434 6.91 31.56 23.21
C ASN A 434 5.50 30.95 23.34
N MET A 435 4.79 31.37 24.38
CA MET A 435 3.38 31.03 24.67
C MET A 435 2.50 32.27 24.82
N SER A 436 2.96 33.45 24.38
CA SER A 436 2.14 34.65 24.52
C SER A 436 0.83 34.50 23.75
N TRP A 437 -0.25 35.01 24.33
CA TRP A 437 -1.62 34.91 23.80
C TRP A 437 -2.18 33.50 23.64
N MET A 438 -1.50 32.43 24.10
CA MET A 438 -1.84 31.05 23.71
C MET A 438 -3.31 30.67 23.95
N PHE A 439 -3.91 31.12 25.07
CA PHE A 439 -5.31 30.91 25.44
C PHE A 439 -6.06 32.23 25.69
N SER A 440 -5.57 33.33 25.13
CA SER A 440 -6.26 34.63 25.22
C SER A 440 -7.69 34.49 24.67
N ASN A 441 -8.71 34.96 25.40
CA ASN A 441 -10.14 34.81 25.09
C ASN A 441 -10.63 33.36 24.84
N ALA A 442 -9.87 32.32 25.21
CA ALA A 442 -10.35 30.93 25.17
C ALA A 442 -11.27 30.67 26.37
N THR A 443 -12.47 31.28 26.34
CA THR A 443 -13.34 31.40 27.51
C THR A 443 -13.80 30.07 28.10
N ALA A 444 -13.88 28.99 27.31
CA ALA A 444 -14.23 27.65 27.79
C ALA A 444 -13.03 26.83 28.33
N PHE A 445 -11.80 27.27 28.10
CA PHE A 445 -10.62 26.46 28.39
C PHE A 445 -10.40 26.30 29.90
N ASN A 446 -10.41 25.06 30.39
CA ASN A 446 -10.16 24.74 31.80
C ASN A 446 -9.55 23.35 31.97
N GLN A 447 -8.56 23.00 31.14
CA GLN A 447 -7.91 21.68 31.16
C GLN A 447 -6.61 21.69 31.96
N ASN A 448 -6.34 20.60 32.68
CA ASN A 448 -5.15 20.48 33.52
C ASN A 448 -3.87 20.45 32.67
N ILE A 449 -3.09 21.53 32.79
CA ILE A 449 -1.77 21.72 32.15
C ILE A 449 -0.65 21.88 33.18
N GLY A 450 -0.91 21.56 34.45
CA GLY A 450 0.06 21.70 35.54
C GLY A 450 1.29 20.78 35.41
N THR A 451 1.22 19.77 34.53
CA THR A 451 2.34 18.84 34.26
C THR A 451 3.26 19.28 33.12
N TRP A 452 2.93 20.39 32.44
CA TRP A 452 3.75 20.92 31.36
C TRP A 452 5.13 21.38 31.86
N LYS A 453 6.16 21.04 31.09
CA LYS A 453 7.54 21.52 31.32
C LYS A 453 7.74 22.83 30.58
N VAL A 454 7.54 23.95 31.29
CA VAL A 454 7.60 25.32 30.73
C VAL A 454 8.96 26.00 30.95
N ASP A 455 9.98 25.26 31.38
CA ASP A 455 11.30 25.77 31.77
C ASP A 455 12.00 26.61 30.69
N ASN A 456 11.68 26.39 29.40
CA ASN A 456 12.28 27.10 28.27
C ASN A 456 11.46 28.31 27.76
N VAL A 457 10.28 28.56 28.34
CA VAL A 457 9.41 29.65 27.93
C VAL A 457 9.99 30.98 28.40
N ARG A 458 10.03 31.96 27.50
CA ARG A 458 10.51 33.33 27.77
C ARG A 458 9.38 34.36 27.81
N ASP A 459 8.33 34.13 27.02
CA ASP A 459 7.21 35.06 26.85
C ASP A 459 5.89 34.34 27.15
N MET A 460 5.20 34.81 28.21
CA MET A 460 3.88 34.37 28.65
C MET A 460 2.86 35.53 28.64
N ALA A 461 3.18 36.65 27.98
CA ALA A 461 2.29 37.80 27.93
C ALA A 461 0.89 37.40 27.41
N MET A 462 -0.15 37.83 28.10
CA MET A 462 -1.56 37.57 27.74
C MET A 462 -1.94 36.09 27.58
N MET A 463 -1.17 35.15 28.13
CA MET A 463 -1.41 33.71 27.90
C MET A 463 -2.83 33.26 28.28
N PHE A 464 -3.40 33.77 29.37
CA PHE A 464 -4.76 33.47 29.85
C PHE A 464 -5.64 34.73 29.95
N LYS A 465 -5.30 35.78 29.20
CA LYS A 465 -6.11 37.00 29.14
C LYS A 465 -7.56 36.64 28.76
N ASP A 466 -8.54 37.09 29.53
CA ASP A 466 -9.97 36.82 29.33
C ASP A 466 -10.36 35.32 29.28
N ALA A 467 -9.48 34.40 29.72
CA ALA A 467 -9.77 32.96 29.86
C ALA A 467 -10.64 32.70 31.11
N THR A 468 -11.89 33.16 31.07
CA THR A 468 -12.75 33.29 32.24
C THR A 468 -13.04 32.01 33.00
N ALA A 469 -13.01 30.83 32.36
CA ALA A 469 -13.21 29.53 33.02
C ALA A 469 -11.93 28.92 33.62
N PHE A 470 -10.74 29.42 33.27
CA PHE A 470 -9.49 28.78 33.61
C PHE A 470 -9.17 28.88 35.11
N ASN A 471 -9.02 27.73 35.78
CA ASN A 471 -8.67 27.66 37.20
C ASN A 471 -7.95 26.35 37.54
N GLN A 472 -6.83 26.08 36.87
CA GLN A 472 -6.04 24.85 37.06
C GLN A 472 -4.78 25.10 37.87
N ASP A 473 -4.30 24.06 38.56
CA ASP A 473 -3.07 24.10 39.36
C ASP A 473 -1.83 24.29 38.48
N LEU A 474 -1.12 25.40 38.68
CA LEU A 474 0.13 25.75 38.01
C LEU A 474 1.35 25.77 38.95
N SER A 475 1.21 25.26 40.17
CA SER A 475 2.27 25.30 41.21
C SER A 475 3.57 24.60 40.81
N LYS A 476 3.51 23.64 39.87
CA LYS A 476 4.65 22.87 39.38
C LYS A 476 5.41 23.52 38.21
N TRP A 477 4.90 24.63 37.67
CA TRP A 477 5.55 25.33 36.58
C TRP A 477 6.85 25.99 37.04
N LYS A 478 7.90 25.82 36.25
CA LYS A 478 9.19 26.47 36.43
C LYS A 478 9.30 27.64 35.46
N VAL A 479 9.06 28.84 35.98
CA VAL A 479 8.97 30.08 35.19
C VAL A 479 10.25 30.93 35.28
N ASP A 480 11.35 30.35 35.75
CA ASP A 480 12.62 31.04 36.02
C ASP A 480 13.17 31.80 34.80
N ASN A 481 12.86 31.37 33.58
CA ASN A 481 13.34 31.98 32.33
C ASN A 481 12.36 32.97 31.69
N VAL A 482 11.18 33.19 32.29
CA VAL A 482 10.16 34.10 31.76
C VAL A 482 10.57 35.54 32.05
N THR A 483 10.51 36.39 31.01
CA THR A 483 10.83 37.82 31.10
C THR A 483 9.58 38.70 31.00
N ASP A 484 8.51 38.23 30.34
CA ASP A 484 7.26 38.98 30.17
C ASP A 484 6.04 38.16 30.63
N MET A 485 5.32 38.70 31.62
CA MET A 485 4.05 38.18 32.15
C MET A 485 2.94 39.25 32.10
N SER A 486 3.11 40.30 31.28
CA SER A 486 2.10 41.34 31.13
C SER A 486 0.75 40.75 30.75
N ASP A 487 -0.29 41.21 31.44
CA ASP A 487 -1.69 40.84 31.19
C ASP A 487 -1.98 39.33 31.23
N MET A 488 -1.08 38.49 31.80
CA MET A 488 -1.17 37.02 31.72
C MET A 488 -2.51 36.47 32.22
N PHE A 489 -3.08 37.03 33.28
CA PHE A 489 -4.39 36.68 33.86
C PHE A 489 -5.37 37.87 33.84
N TYR A 490 -5.17 38.84 32.94
CA TYR A 490 -6.07 39.97 32.75
C TYR A 490 -7.50 39.48 32.52
N PHE A 491 -8.46 39.87 33.38
CA PHE A 491 -9.85 39.39 33.39
C PHE A 491 -10.04 37.86 33.37
N ALA A 492 -9.04 37.07 33.81
CA ALA A 492 -9.22 35.65 34.08
C ALA A 492 -10.00 35.47 35.41
N THR A 493 -11.30 35.72 35.36
CA THR A 493 -12.14 35.93 36.55
C THR A 493 -12.21 34.76 37.53
N SER A 494 -12.02 33.52 37.05
CA SER A 494 -12.04 32.30 37.88
C SER A 494 -10.68 31.88 38.41
N PHE A 495 -9.57 32.44 37.89
CA PHE A 495 -8.23 31.97 38.22
C PHE A 495 -7.89 32.21 39.69
N ASN A 496 -7.48 31.15 40.40
CA ASN A 496 -7.07 31.22 41.80
C ASN A 496 -6.05 30.13 42.21
N SER A 497 -5.16 29.72 41.30
CA SER A 497 -4.10 28.75 41.63
C SER A 497 -3.09 29.35 42.58
N ASP A 498 -2.55 28.52 43.48
CA ASP A 498 -1.34 28.87 44.24
C ASP A 498 -0.14 28.93 43.29
N ILE A 499 0.51 30.09 43.26
CA ILE A 499 1.69 30.40 42.44
C ILE A 499 2.81 31.03 43.31
N SER A 500 2.70 30.88 44.63
CA SER A 500 3.68 31.39 45.61
C SER A 500 5.10 30.89 45.34
N ASN A 501 5.23 29.66 44.81
CA ASN A 501 6.51 29.00 44.52
C ASN A 501 7.15 29.42 43.19
N TRP A 502 6.52 30.28 42.39
CA TRP A 502 7.10 30.74 41.13
C TRP A 502 8.33 31.61 41.37
N ASN A 503 9.44 31.26 40.72
CA ASN A 503 10.61 32.14 40.66
C ASN A 503 10.44 33.17 39.53
N VAL A 504 10.05 34.38 39.89
CA VAL A 504 9.82 35.49 38.95
C VAL A 504 11.00 36.46 38.85
N SER A 505 12.18 36.08 39.35
CA SER A 505 13.33 37.01 39.46
C SER A 505 13.82 37.56 38.12
N ASN A 506 13.51 36.90 37.00
CA ASN A 506 13.89 37.36 35.65
C ASN A 506 12.79 38.12 34.92
N VAL A 507 11.59 38.26 35.51
CA VAL A 507 10.48 38.98 34.91
C VAL A 507 10.77 40.48 34.95
N THR A 508 10.62 41.15 33.81
CA THR A 508 10.80 42.60 33.68
C THR A 508 9.47 43.35 33.52
N ASN A 509 8.40 42.66 33.13
CA ASN A 509 7.09 43.24 32.86
C ASN A 509 5.95 42.38 33.47
N MET A 510 5.19 42.96 34.40
CA MET A 510 3.99 42.39 35.04
C MET A 510 2.79 43.35 34.94
N ARG A 511 2.85 44.29 34.00
CA ARG A 511 1.78 45.24 33.70
C ARG A 511 0.44 44.50 33.62
N TRP A 512 -0.53 44.90 34.44
CA TRP A 512 -1.93 44.40 34.43
C TRP A 512 -2.11 42.87 34.62
N MET A 513 -1.09 42.16 35.12
CA MET A 513 -1.08 40.68 35.19
C MET A 513 -2.33 40.08 35.83
N PHE A 514 -2.87 40.69 36.90
CA PHE A 514 -4.08 40.24 37.61
C PHE A 514 -5.23 41.27 37.55
N TYR A 515 -5.18 42.19 36.59
CA TYR A 515 -6.21 43.22 36.45
C TYR A 515 -7.56 42.55 36.22
N GLY A 516 -8.54 42.81 37.08
CA GLY A 516 -9.87 42.20 36.97
C GLY A 516 -9.93 40.68 37.21
N ALA A 517 -8.86 40.03 37.68
CA ALA A 517 -8.85 38.62 38.10
C ALA A 517 -9.59 38.45 39.44
N LYS A 518 -10.93 38.52 39.40
CA LYS A 518 -11.80 38.66 40.59
C LYS A 518 -11.62 37.58 41.66
N SER A 519 -11.25 36.37 41.28
CA SER A 519 -11.09 35.25 42.22
C SER A 519 -9.71 35.17 42.85
N PHE A 520 -8.69 35.79 42.24
CA PHE A 520 -7.29 35.61 42.60
C PHE A 520 -6.98 36.24 43.97
N ASN A 521 -6.48 35.40 44.91
CA ASN A 521 -6.07 35.81 46.25
C ASN A 521 -4.85 35.04 46.80
N SER A 522 -4.05 34.41 45.93
CA SER A 522 -2.85 33.66 46.33
C SER A 522 -1.79 34.58 46.96
N ASP A 523 -1.10 34.08 47.99
CA ASP A 523 0.01 34.80 48.62
C ASP A 523 1.24 34.77 47.73
N ILE A 524 1.69 35.94 47.28
CA ILE A 524 2.85 36.14 46.41
C ILE A 524 3.89 37.06 47.06
N SER A 525 3.82 37.23 48.38
CA SER A 525 4.75 38.08 49.15
C SER A 525 6.21 37.63 49.04
N ASN A 526 6.46 36.35 48.72
CA ASN A 526 7.79 35.78 48.55
C ASN A 526 8.42 36.04 47.17
N TRP A 527 7.70 36.64 46.23
CA TRP A 527 8.22 36.88 44.89
C TRP A 527 9.36 37.91 44.90
N ASN A 528 10.52 37.55 44.35
CA ASN A 528 11.58 38.51 44.07
C ASN A 528 11.25 39.29 42.79
N VAL A 529 10.83 40.53 42.96
CA VAL A 529 10.41 41.42 41.88
C VAL A 529 11.43 42.53 41.55
N SER A 530 12.68 42.40 41.99
CA SER A 530 13.70 43.46 41.84
C SER A 530 14.00 43.85 40.39
N ASN A 531 13.76 42.94 39.44
CA ASN A 531 13.99 43.17 38.01
C ASN A 531 12.75 43.68 37.26
N VAL A 532 11.59 43.76 37.93
CA VAL A 532 10.35 44.22 37.30
C VAL A 532 10.40 45.74 37.14
N THR A 533 10.27 46.20 35.90
CA THR A 533 10.31 47.63 35.54
C THR A 533 8.92 48.23 35.31
N ASP A 534 7.91 47.39 35.02
CA ASP A 534 6.51 47.80 34.88
C ASP A 534 5.57 46.83 35.62
N MET A 535 4.88 47.36 36.64
CA MET A 535 3.78 46.70 37.38
C MET A 535 2.49 47.52 37.36
N GLN A 536 2.36 48.46 36.43
CA GLN A 536 1.20 49.35 36.40
C GLN A 536 -0.10 48.53 36.38
N TRP A 537 -1.05 48.91 37.23
CA TRP A 537 -2.38 48.32 37.32
C TRP A 537 -2.44 46.81 37.59
N MET A 538 -1.34 46.16 38.04
CA MET A 538 -1.25 44.71 38.23
C MET A 538 -2.43 44.11 39.00
N PHE A 539 -2.91 44.76 40.07
CA PHE A 539 -4.03 44.31 40.90
C PHE A 539 -5.27 45.19 40.81
N SER A 540 -5.30 46.16 39.89
CA SER A 540 -6.46 47.04 39.78
C SER A 540 -7.70 46.23 39.38
N SER A 541 -8.87 46.62 39.90
CA SER A 541 -10.13 45.90 39.69
C SER A 541 -10.14 44.45 40.21
N ASN A 542 -9.15 44.02 41.02
CA ASN A 542 -9.21 42.78 41.79
C ASN A 542 -10.01 43.01 43.08
N THR A 543 -11.16 42.34 43.21
CA THR A 543 -12.09 42.55 44.34
C THR A 543 -11.66 41.91 45.65
N LYS A 544 -10.73 40.97 45.65
CA LYS A 544 -10.26 40.27 46.86
C LYS A 544 -9.00 40.90 47.47
N LEU A 545 -8.10 41.42 46.64
CA LEU A 545 -6.86 42.06 47.10
C LEU A 545 -7.04 43.55 47.46
N TYR A 546 -8.09 44.20 46.96
CA TYR A 546 -8.41 45.60 47.30
C TYR A 546 -8.71 45.83 48.80
N LYS A 547 -8.96 44.78 49.58
CA LYS A 547 -9.22 44.90 51.03
C LYS A 547 -7.98 44.80 51.93
N GLY A 548 -6.78 44.53 51.38
CA GLY A 548 -5.57 44.24 52.17
C GLY A 548 -4.36 45.15 51.93
N LEU A 549 -4.48 46.20 51.11
CA LEU A 549 -3.37 47.09 50.71
C LEU A 549 -3.65 48.59 50.97
N ILE A 550 -4.47 48.90 51.99
CA ILE A 550 -4.57 50.25 52.57
C ILE A 550 -3.77 50.29 53.86
#